data_AF-A0A6V7HIB0-F1
#
_entry.id   AF-A0A6V7HIB0-F1
#
_cell.length_a   1.000
_cell.length_b   1.000
_cell.length_c   1.000
_cell.angle_alpha   90.00
_cell.angle_beta   90.00
_cell.angle_gamma   90.00
#
_symmetry.space_group_name_H-M   'P 1'
#
loop_
_entity.id
_entity.type
_entity.pdbx_description
1 polymer ?
#
loop_
_entity_poly.entity_id
_entity_poly.type
_entity_poly.pdbx_seq_one_letter_code
_entity_poly.pdbx_strand_id
1 'polypeptide(L)'
;MSEENPEMREMAARICRDYLYGVWKHVTTDNITLKRISGGLSNWLYNVQLPDGTVPIRGEPRQVLLRLYGQIHGERALEGLITESVIFTLLSERRLGPKLHGIFPGGRIEEYIPARPLLTKELAEPTLSCMIAEKMAQIHNMQVPISKEPTWLWDTMTKWLDTATDILENIEDIDVRHLKNVNVVRAIDLGHEIKWFR
;
A
#
# COMPACT_ATOMS: atom_id res chain seq x y z
N MET A 1 11.85 9.43 12.13
CA MET A 1 12.70 8.60 11.24
C MET A 1 13.04 9.44 10.02
N SER A 2 14.23 10.03 10.05
CA SER A 2 14.81 10.99 9.09
C SER A 2 15.08 10.35 7.72
N GLU A 3 15.30 11.19 6.71
CA GLU A 3 15.65 10.81 5.32
C GLU A 3 16.98 10.03 5.23
N GLU A 4 17.77 10.03 6.29
CA GLU A 4 19.01 9.28 6.45
C GLU A 4 18.77 8.07 7.36
N ASN A 5 18.10 7.04 6.87
CA ASN A 5 18.13 5.72 7.50
C ASN A 5 19.07 4.80 6.68
N PRO A 6 20.34 4.64 7.07
CA PRO A 6 21.31 3.81 6.36
C PRO A 6 20.82 2.37 6.15
N GLU A 7 20.15 1.80 7.15
CA GLU A 7 19.60 0.42 7.08
C GLU A 7 18.54 0.30 5.99
N MET A 8 17.66 1.31 5.84
CA MET A 8 16.65 1.33 4.78
C MET A 8 17.25 1.44 3.39
N ARG A 9 18.37 2.18 3.26
CA ARG A 9 19.08 2.30 1.99
C ARG A 9 19.77 1.00 1.59
N GLU A 10 20.40 0.34 2.54
CA GLU A 10 20.99 -0.99 2.33
C GLU A 10 19.90 -2.02 1.95
N MET A 11 18.79 -2.03 2.69
CA MET A 11 17.63 -2.88 2.39
C MET A 11 17.10 -2.63 0.98
N ALA A 12 16.89 -1.37 0.59
CA ALA A 12 16.39 -1.00 -0.73
C ALA A 12 17.35 -1.44 -1.85
N ALA A 13 18.65 -1.20 -1.70
CA ALA A 13 19.67 -1.62 -2.67
C ALA A 13 19.69 -3.15 -2.82
N ARG A 14 19.65 -3.87 -1.70
CA ARG A 14 19.61 -5.35 -1.69
C ARG A 14 18.37 -5.88 -2.39
N ILE A 15 17.18 -5.39 -2.04
CA ILE A 15 15.91 -5.81 -2.66
C ILE A 15 15.93 -5.53 -4.17
N CYS A 16 16.35 -4.34 -4.59
CA CYS A 16 16.42 -4.02 -6.02
C CYS A 16 17.37 -4.96 -6.77
N ARG A 17 18.54 -5.26 -6.18
CA ARG A 17 19.50 -6.21 -6.75
C ARG A 17 18.98 -7.64 -6.80
N ASP A 18 18.23 -8.08 -5.79
CA ASP A 18 17.72 -9.45 -5.73
C ASP A 18 16.59 -9.67 -6.77
N TYR A 19 15.67 -8.70 -6.88
CA TYR A 19 14.41 -8.86 -7.62
C TYR A 19 14.35 -8.19 -8.99
N LEU A 20 15.22 -7.22 -9.30
CA LEU A 20 15.30 -6.60 -10.62
C LEU A 20 16.45 -7.20 -11.45
N TYR A 21 16.52 -6.81 -12.72
CA TYR A 21 17.51 -7.28 -13.69
C TYR A 21 18.27 -6.09 -14.32
N GLY A 22 19.24 -6.39 -15.19
CA GLY A 22 20.02 -5.36 -15.87
C GLY A 22 20.96 -4.63 -14.90
N VAL A 23 21.09 -3.31 -15.04
CA VAL A 23 22.02 -2.53 -14.21
C VAL A 23 21.71 -2.63 -12.70
N TRP A 24 20.46 -2.91 -12.33
CA TRP A 24 20.06 -3.13 -10.93
C TRP A 24 20.84 -4.24 -10.24
N LYS A 25 21.39 -5.23 -10.98
CA LYS A 25 22.22 -6.28 -10.38
C LYS A 25 23.54 -5.77 -9.79
N HIS A 26 23.98 -4.57 -10.18
CA HIS A 26 25.27 -3.98 -9.82
C HIS A 26 25.16 -2.75 -8.93
N VAL A 27 23.95 -2.41 -8.45
CA VAL A 27 23.77 -1.29 -7.54
C VAL A 27 24.32 -1.61 -6.15
N THR A 28 24.75 -0.56 -5.47
CA THR A 28 25.27 -0.59 -4.10
C THR A 28 24.48 0.40 -3.25
N THR A 29 24.58 0.28 -1.93
CA THR A 29 23.97 1.23 -0.99
C THR A 29 24.39 2.67 -1.29
N ASP A 30 25.63 2.89 -1.71
CA ASP A 30 26.19 4.23 -1.95
C ASP A 30 25.70 4.85 -3.26
N ASN A 31 25.46 4.05 -4.29
CA ASN A 31 25.21 4.56 -5.64
C ASN A 31 23.73 4.75 -6.00
N ILE A 32 22.80 4.11 -5.26
CA ILE A 32 21.37 4.33 -5.49
C ILE A 32 20.91 5.69 -4.99
N THR A 33 19.92 6.29 -5.64
CA THR A 33 19.18 7.40 -5.02
C THR A 33 17.94 6.85 -4.34
N LEU A 34 17.75 7.15 -3.06
CA LEU A 34 16.58 6.76 -2.29
C LEU A 34 15.84 8.00 -1.81
N LYS A 35 14.54 8.11 -2.15
CA LYS A 35 13.68 9.21 -1.70
C LYS A 35 12.42 8.66 -1.06
N ARG A 36 12.15 9.04 0.19
CA ARG A 36 10.90 8.66 0.87
C ARG A 36 9.74 9.41 0.24
N ILE A 37 8.67 8.69 -0.07
CA ILE A 37 7.40 9.28 -0.53
C ILE A 37 6.46 9.34 0.66
N SER A 38 5.99 10.54 0.99
CA SER A 38 4.95 10.77 1.99
C SER A 38 3.57 10.51 1.40
N GLY A 39 2.59 10.11 2.23
CA GLY A 39 1.19 10.04 1.81
C GLY A 39 0.40 8.82 2.27
N GLY A 40 1.01 7.85 2.99
CA GLY A 40 0.30 6.69 3.53
C GLY A 40 0.59 6.47 5.01
N LEU A 41 -0.44 6.09 5.77
CA LEU A 41 -0.30 5.70 7.19
C LEU A 41 0.17 4.24 7.36
N SER A 42 -0.18 3.38 6.40
CA SER A 42 -0.03 1.92 6.52
C SER A 42 1.20 1.33 5.83
N ASN A 43 1.81 2.07 4.90
CA ASN A 43 2.89 1.57 4.04
C ASN A 43 4.06 2.56 3.99
N TRP A 44 5.27 2.02 3.88
CA TRP A 44 6.47 2.82 3.63
C TRP A 44 6.76 2.79 2.13
N LEU A 45 6.82 3.98 1.52
CA LEU A 45 7.01 4.14 0.09
C LEU A 45 8.33 4.84 -0.17
N TYR A 46 9.11 4.27 -1.08
CA TYR A 46 10.39 4.83 -1.49
C TYR A 46 10.52 4.82 -3.00
N ASN A 47 10.87 5.98 -3.58
CA ASN A 47 11.39 6.02 -4.93
C ASN A 47 12.88 5.64 -4.88
N VAL A 48 13.24 4.56 -5.57
CA VAL A 48 14.62 4.10 -5.73
C VAL A 48 15.04 4.34 -7.17
N GLN A 49 16.18 5.02 -7.38
CA GLN A 49 16.68 5.34 -8.72
C GLN A 49 18.10 4.81 -8.91
N LEU A 50 18.39 4.38 -10.14
CA LEU A 50 19.76 4.10 -10.59
C LEU A 50 20.63 5.36 -10.49
N PRO A 51 21.97 5.20 -10.39
CA PRO A 51 22.89 6.34 -10.38
C PRO A 51 22.68 7.26 -11.59
N ASP A 52 22.94 8.56 -11.40
CA ASP A 52 22.87 9.54 -12.47
C ASP A 52 23.83 9.17 -13.61
N GLY A 53 23.41 9.42 -14.86
CA GLY A 53 24.17 9.04 -16.06
C GLY A 53 24.17 7.56 -16.41
N THR A 54 23.65 6.68 -15.54
CA THR A 54 23.47 5.26 -15.89
C THR A 54 22.49 5.12 -17.08
N VAL A 55 22.70 4.17 -17.98
CA VAL A 55 21.74 3.90 -19.07
C VAL A 55 21.24 2.47 -18.91
N PRO A 56 19.91 2.24 -18.82
CA PRO A 56 19.36 0.89 -18.83
C PRO A 56 19.76 0.13 -20.09
N ILE A 57 20.15 -1.13 -19.95
CA ILE A 57 20.74 -1.92 -21.04
C ILE A 57 19.83 -3.04 -21.54
N ARG A 58 18.79 -3.41 -20.80
CA ARG A 58 17.89 -4.54 -21.08
C ARG A 58 16.41 -4.16 -20.94
N GLY A 59 16.08 -2.87 -20.96
CA GLY A 59 14.71 -2.38 -20.80
C GLY A 59 14.24 -2.31 -19.34
N GLU A 60 15.15 -2.46 -18.38
CA GLU A 60 14.88 -2.21 -16.97
C GLU A 60 14.54 -0.73 -16.71
N PRO A 61 13.69 -0.43 -15.72
CA PRO A 61 13.35 0.95 -15.40
C PRO A 61 14.55 1.67 -14.76
N ARG A 62 14.68 2.98 -15.00
CA ARG A 62 15.68 3.81 -14.27
C ARG A 62 15.32 4.04 -12.81
N GLN A 63 14.04 3.98 -12.49
CA GLN A 63 13.52 4.22 -11.14
C GLN A 63 12.31 3.34 -10.88
N VAL A 64 12.15 2.92 -9.63
CA VAL A 64 11.09 2.05 -9.17
C VAL A 64 10.50 2.57 -7.87
N LEU A 65 9.25 2.21 -7.61
CA LEU A 65 8.60 2.42 -6.34
C LEU A 65 8.74 1.16 -5.49
N LEU A 66 9.50 1.25 -4.40
CA LEU A 66 9.57 0.22 -3.38
C LEU A 66 8.45 0.46 -2.36
N ARG A 67 7.52 -0.48 -2.26
CA ARG A 67 6.45 -0.48 -1.25
C ARG A 67 6.74 -1.55 -0.22
N LEU A 68 6.91 -1.14 1.04
CA LEU A 68 7.04 -2.02 2.18
C LEU A 68 5.75 -1.99 3.00
N TYR A 69 5.17 -3.16 3.25
CA TYR A 69 3.99 -3.31 4.09
C TYR A 69 4.38 -3.14 5.56
N GLY A 70 3.53 -2.47 6.34
CA GLY A 70 3.67 -2.39 7.80
C GLY A 70 3.45 -3.76 8.48
N GLN A 71 3.43 -3.78 9.82
CA GLN A 71 3.16 -5.02 10.55
C GLN A 71 1.75 -5.54 10.25
N ILE A 72 1.71 -6.74 9.69
CA ILE A 72 0.48 -7.45 9.34
C ILE A 72 0.23 -8.43 10.48
N HIS A 73 -0.75 -8.14 11.35
CA HIS A 73 -1.10 -9.01 12.46
C HIS A 73 -2.24 -9.97 12.08
N GLY A 74 -2.08 -11.25 12.45
CA GLY A 74 -3.13 -12.28 12.44
C GLY A 74 -3.06 -13.30 11.30
N GLU A 75 -3.73 -14.45 11.49
CA GLU A 75 -3.72 -15.60 10.56
C GLU A 75 -4.23 -15.28 9.14
N ARG A 76 -5.16 -14.31 9.01
CA ARG A 76 -5.67 -13.85 7.71
C ARG A 76 -4.76 -12.85 6.98
N ALA A 77 -3.62 -12.48 7.56
CA ALA A 77 -2.61 -11.64 6.91
C ALA A 77 -2.13 -12.27 5.60
N LEU A 78 -1.93 -13.59 5.60
CA LEU A 78 -1.45 -14.33 4.43
C LEU A 78 -2.48 -14.37 3.30
N GLU A 79 -3.75 -14.66 3.61
CA GLU A 79 -4.85 -14.65 2.63
C GLU A 79 -5.04 -13.27 2.00
N GLY A 80 -4.96 -12.21 2.82
CA GLY A 80 -5.00 -10.84 2.36
C GLY A 80 -3.85 -10.52 1.40
N LEU A 81 -2.62 -10.90 1.75
CA LEU A 81 -1.44 -10.71 0.90
C LEU A 81 -1.53 -11.48 -0.43
N ILE A 82 -2.04 -12.71 -0.42
CA ILE A 82 -2.23 -13.49 -1.65
C ILE A 82 -3.27 -12.82 -2.54
N THR A 83 -4.40 -12.43 -1.97
CA THR A 83 -5.49 -11.75 -2.70
C THR A 83 -4.99 -10.43 -3.30
N GLU A 84 -4.29 -9.61 -2.52
CA GLU A 84 -3.68 -8.36 -2.98
C GLU A 84 -2.67 -8.60 -4.10
N SER A 85 -1.82 -9.62 -3.98
CA SER A 85 -0.83 -9.96 -5.00
C SER A 85 -1.48 -10.37 -6.33
N VAL A 86 -2.56 -11.15 -6.29
CA VAL A 86 -3.35 -11.53 -7.47
C VAL A 86 -3.98 -10.29 -8.12
N ILE A 87 -4.64 -9.44 -7.32
CA ILE A 87 -5.28 -8.22 -7.80
C ILE A 87 -4.24 -7.29 -8.46
N PHE A 88 -3.12 -7.04 -7.79
CA PHE A 88 -2.09 -6.14 -8.29
C PHE A 88 -1.45 -6.67 -9.58
N THR A 89 -1.15 -7.97 -9.63
CA THR A 89 -0.61 -8.60 -10.85
C THR A 89 -1.58 -8.41 -12.02
N LEU A 90 -2.88 -8.62 -11.81
CA LEU A 90 -3.88 -8.43 -12.87
C LEU A 90 -4.02 -6.98 -13.32
N LEU A 91 -3.96 -6.02 -12.39
CA LEU A 91 -3.98 -4.59 -12.72
C LEU A 91 -2.75 -4.19 -13.56
N SER A 92 -1.57 -4.70 -13.20
CA SER A 92 -0.34 -4.51 -13.95
C SER A 92 -0.45 -5.07 -15.37
N GLU A 93 -0.84 -6.34 -15.52
CA GLU A 93 -0.93 -7.00 -16.83
C GLU A 93 -1.98 -6.36 -17.76
N ARG A 94 -3.06 -5.82 -17.19
CA ARG A 94 -4.10 -5.09 -17.93
C ARG A 94 -3.81 -3.60 -18.14
N ARG A 95 -2.66 -3.10 -17.66
CA ARG A 95 -2.28 -1.67 -17.72
C ARG A 95 -3.32 -0.74 -17.07
N LEU A 96 -3.96 -1.22 -16.01
CA LEU A 96 -4.92 -0.48 -15.18
C LEU A 96 -4.30 0.06 -13.89
N GLY A 97 -3.03 -0.26 -13.65
CA GLY A 97 -2.21 0.27 -12.56
C GLY A 97 -0.73 0.31 -12.96
N PRO A 98 0.15 0.69 -12.02
CA PRO A 98 1.59 0.64 -12.22
C PRO A 98 2.05 -0.78 -12.56
N LYS A 99 3.07 -0.90 -13.42
CA LYS A 99 3.67 -2.21 -13.71
C LYS A 99 4.25 -2.85 -12.44
N LEU A 100 4.00 -4.14 -12.25
CA LEU A 100 4.64 -4.95 -11.22
C LEU A 100 6.03 -5.37 -11.70
N HIS A 101 7.07 -5.05 -10.92
CA HIS A 101 8.44 -5.46 -11.21
C HIS A 101 8.92 -6.62 -10.34
N GLY A 102 8.38 -6.78 -9.14
CA GLY A 102 8.71 -7.91 -8.26
C GLY A 102 7.88 -7.93 -6.98
N ILE A 103 7.72 -9.11 -6.40
CA ILE A 103 7.07 -9.34 -5.10
C ILE A 103 8.08 -10.02 -4.18
N PHE A 104 8.14 -9.60 -2.92
CA PHE A 104 9.06 -10.15 -1.92
C PHE A 104 8.38 -10.19 -0.54
N PRO A 105 8.90 -10.97 0.43
CA PRO A 105 8.35 -10.98 1.78
C PRO A 105 8.36 -9.58 2.40
N GLY A 106 7.18 -9.06 2.73
CA GLY A 106 7.02 -7.73 3.33
C GLY A 106 6.85 -6.58 2.33
N GLY A 107 6.73 -6.84 1.02
CA GLY A 107 6.49 -5.75 0.07
C GLY A 107 6.48 -6.12 -1.41
N ARG A 108 6.56 -5.09 -2.26
CA ARG A 108 6.65 -5.23 -3.71
C ARG A 108 7.39 -4.06 -4.35
N ILE A 109 7.87 -4.29 -5.57
CA ILE A 109 8.49 -3.29 -6.43
C ILE A 109 7.53 -2.99 -7.58
N GLU A 110 7.14 -1.72 -7.70
CA GLU A 110 6.21 -1.21 -8.70
C GLU A 110 6.92 -0.22 -9.63
N GLU A 111 6.33 0.04 -10.78
CA GLU A 111 6.65 1.20 -11.60
C GLU A 111 6.45 2.49 -10.80
N TYR A 112 7.46 3.36 -10.82
CA TYR A 112 7.31 4.70 -10.28
C TYR A 112 6.64 5.59 -11.32
N ILE A 113 5.48 6.15 -10.98
CA ILE A 113 4.75 7.13 -11.80
C ILE A 113 5.08 8.54 -11.28
N PRO A 114 5.74 9.40 -12.09
CA PRO A 114 6.02 10.79 -11.72
C PRO A 114 4.74 11.65 -11.71
N ALA A 115 3.94 11.52 -10.67
CA ALA A 115 2.66 12.22 -10.52
C ALA A 115 2.43 12.67 -9.07
N ARG A 116 1.39 13.47 -8.86
CA ARG A 116 0.87 13.84 -7.54
C ARG A 116 -0.54 13.29 -7.35
N PRO A 117 -0.97 13.00 -6.11
CA PRO A 117 -2.38 12.74 -5.82
C PRO A 117 -3.23 14.00 -6.07
N LEU A 118 -4.52 13.78 -6.32
CA LEU A 118 -5.51 14.85 -6.32
C LEU A 118 -5.74 15.35 -4.88
N LEU A 119 -5.99 16.65 -4.75
CA LEU A 119 -6.45 17.27 -3.52
C LEU A 119 -7.96 17.03 -3.38
N THR A 120 -8.47 17.02 -2.14
CA THR A 120 -9.90 16.82 -1.86
C THR A 120 -10.79 17.79 -2.65
N LYS A 121 -10.38 19.07 -2.77
CA LYS A 121 -11.12 20.08 -3.53
C LYS A 121 -11.17 19.81 -5.04
N GLU A 122 -10.17 19.11 -5.59
CA GLU A 122 -10.10 18.79 -7.03
C GLU A 122 -11.05 17.66 -7.41
N LEU A 123 -11.49 16.84 -6.45
CA LEU A 123 -12.42 15.73 -6.71
C LEU A 123 -13.80 16.21 -7.17
N ALA A 124 -14.17 17.46 -6.84
CA ALA A 124 -15.45 18.07 -7.22
C ALA A 124 -15.39 18.75 -8.60
N GLU A 125 -14.21 18.91 -9.20
CA GLU A 125 -14.07 19.54 -10.52
C GLU A 125 -14.71 18.63 -11.59
N PRO A 126 -15.68 19.13 -12.39
CA PRO A 126 -16.48 18.28 -13.28
C PRO A 126 -15.66 17.40 -14.22
N THR A 127 -14.61 17.95 -14.82
CA THR A 127 -13.73 17.22 -15.73
C THR A 127 -12.99 16.08 -15.02
N LEU A 128 -12.43 16.34 -13.83
CA LEU A 128 -11.72 15.33 -13.06
C LEU A 128 -12.68 14.27 -12.52
N SER A 129 -13.85 14.69 -12.05
CA SER A 129 -14.90 13.79 -11.57
C SER A 129 -15.36 12.83 -12.67
N CYS A 130 -15.55 13.32 -13.90
CA CYS A 130 -15.86 12.49 -15.06
C CYS A 130 -14.76 11.46 -15.33
N MET A 131 -13.49 11.87 -15.34
CA MET A 131 -12.36 10.95 -15.54
C MET A 131 -12.27 9.89 -14.43
N ILE A 132 -12.54 10.26 -13.17
CA ILE A 132 -12.59 9.31 -12.05
C ILE A 132 -13.70 8.28 -12.28
N ALA A 133 -14.89 8.72 -12.70
CA ALA A 133 -16.02 7.83 -12.97
C ALA A 133 -15.71 6.83 -14.10
N GLU A 134 -15.08 7.28 -15.19
CA GLU A 134 -14.64 6.41 -16.28
C GLU A 134 -13.64 5.35 -15.81
N LYS A 135 -12.66 5.74 -14.97
CA LYS A 135 -11.67 4.81 -14.41
C LYS A 135 -12.29 3.83 -13.42
N MET A 136 -13.22 4.28 -12.60
CA MET A 136 -13.97 3.43 -11.69
C MET A 136 -14.82 2.40 -12.46
N ALA A 137 -15.48 2.81 -13.55
CA ALA A 137 -16.22 1.90 -14.41
C ALA A 137 -15.33 0.82 -15.05
N GLN A 138 -14.11 1.18 -15.46
CA GLN A 138 -13.12 0.21 -15.97
C GLN A 138 -12.74 -0.83 -14.92
N ILE A 139 -12.55 -0.41 -13.67
CA ILE A 139 -12.24 -1.32 -12.55
C ILE A 139 -13.44 -2.20 -12.21
N HIS A 140 -14.65 -1.65 -12.12
CA HIS A 140 -15.86 -2.41 -11.79
C HIS A 140 -16.21 -3.48 -12.84
N ASN A 141 -15.81 -3.30 -14.10
CA ASN A 141 -15.99 -4.30 -15.16
C ASN A 141 -14.93 -5.41 -15.17
N MET A 142 -13.92 -5.36 -14.29
CA MET A 142 -12.87 -6.36 -14.29
C MET A 142 -13.37 -7.72 -13.79
N GLN A 143 -13.13 -8.75 -14.59
CA GLN A 143 -13.20 -10.14 -14.13
C GLN A 143 -11.89 -10.50 -13.41
N VAL A 144 -11.98 -10.70 -12.10
CA VAL A 144 -10.85 -11.00 -11.19
C VAL A 144 -11.10 -12.35 -10.49
N PRO A 145 -10.13 -13.27 -10.43
CA PRO A 145 -10.29 -14.61 -9.84
C PRO A 145 -10.17 -14.57 -8.31
N ILE A 146 -11.13 -13.90 -7.66
CA ILE A 146 -11.29 -13.81 -6.21
C ILE A 146 -12.75 -14.14 -5.85
N SER A 147 -13.06 -14.32 -4.57
CA SER A 147 -14.45 -14.49 -4.12
C SER A 147 -15.36 -13.42 -4.72
N LYS A 148 -16.56 -13.83 -5.16
CA LYS A 148 -17.58 -12.95 -5.74
C LYS A 148 -18.68 -12.63 -4.74
N GLU A 149 -18.66 -13.28 -3.58
CA GLU A 149 -19.60 -13.01 -2.50
C GLU A 149 -19.30 -11.62 -1.89
N PRO A 150 -20.30 -10.72 -1.80
CA PRO A 150 -20.11 -9.35 -1.33
C PRO A 150 -20.07 -9.28 0.20
N THR A 151 -19.28 -10.14 0.86
CA THR A 151 -19.19 -10.22 2.32
C THR A 151 -18.11 -9.32 2.90
N TRP A 152 -17.16 -8.86 2.08
CA TRP A 152 -15.95 -8.14 2.53
C TRP A 152 -16.21 -7.00 3.50
N LEU A 153 -17.22 -6.15 3.22
CA LEU A 153 -17.55 -5.02 4.07
C LEU A 153 -18.04 -5.47 5.45
N TRP A 154 -18.96 -6.43 5.48
CA TRP A 154 -19.54 -6.97 6.72
C TRP A 154 -18.50 -7.72 7.54
N ASP A 155 -17.74 -8.62 6.91
CA ASP A 155 -16.68 -9.39 7.56
C ASP A 155 -15.60 -8.46 8.16
N THR A 156 -15.28 -7.38 7.46
CA THR A 156 -14.30 -6.38 7.92
C THR A 156 -14.85 -5.58 9.11
N MET A 157 -16.10 -5.10 9.03
CA MET A 157 -16.73 -4.35 10.13
C MET A 157 -16.86 -5.21 11.39
N THR A 158 -17.31 -6.46 11.26
CA THR A 158 -17.38 -7.40 12.39
C THR A 158 -16.00 -7.61 13.00
N LYS A 159 -14.98 -7.90 12.18
CA LYS A 159 -13.61 -8.08 12.67
C LYS A 159 -13.07 -6.85 13.38
N TRP A 160 -13.28 -5.65 12.82
CA TRP A 160 -12.83 -4.41 13.43
C TRP A 160 -13.58 -4.09 14.72
N LEU A 161 -14.87 -4.44 14.81
CA LEU A 161 -15.64 -4.33 16.05
C LEU A 161 -15.08 -5.27 17.13
N ASP A 162 -14.78 -6.52 16.78
CA ASP A 162 -14.19 -7.48 17.73
C ASP A 162 -12.83 -6.98 18.23
N THR A 163 -11.99 -6.48 17.31
CA THR A 163 -10.68 -5.91 17.65
C THR A 163 -10.82 -4.67 18.53
N ALA A 164 -11.77 -3.78 18.22
CA ALA A 164 -12.02 -2.60 19.01
C ALA A 164 -12.52 -2.96 20.41
N THR A 165 -13.43 -3.95 20.53
CA THR A 165 -13.94 -4.45 21.81
C THR A 165 -12.80 -4.97 22.68
N ASP A 166 -11.94 -5.83 22.13
CA ASP A 166 -10.77 -6.37 22.83
C ASP A 166 -9.82 -5.27 23.34
N ILE A 167 -9.53 -4.27 22.49
CA ILE A 167 -8.71 -3.10 22.89
C ILE A 167 -9.41 -2.30 24.01
N LEU A 168 -10.72 -2.12 23.95
CA LEU A 168 -11.49 -1.35 24.93
C LEU A 168 -11.71 -2.09 26.26
N GLU A 169 -11.57 -3.42 26.27
CA GLU A 169 -11.58 -4.25 27.47
C GLU A 169 -10.20 -4.28 28.14
N ASN A 170 -9.12 -4.24 27.35
CA ASN A 170 -7.72 -4.30 27.81
C ASN A 170 -7.00 -2.94 27.75
N ILE A 171 -7.62 -1.90 28.30
CA ILE A 171 -7.09 -0.51 28.21
C ILE A 171 -5.73 -0.34 28.90
N GLU A 172 -5.41 -1.20 29.86
CA GLU A 172 -4.14 -1.16 30.62
C GLU A 172 -2.91 -1.31 29.71
N ASP A 173 -3.05 -1.98 28.57
CA ASP A 173 -2.00 -2.19 27.57
C ASP A 173 -1.84 -1.00 26.60
N ILE A 174 -2.71 0.00 26.69
CA ILE A 174 -2.75 1.14 25.77
C ILE A 174 -1.84 2.27 26.28
N ASP A 175 -0.96 2.75 25.41
CA ASP A 175 -0.15 3.95 25.67
C ASP A 175 -1.05 5.13 26.08
N VAL A 176 -0.68 5.79 27.18
CA VAL A 176 -1.39 6.93 27.79
C VAL A 176 -1.76 8.01 26.76
N ARG A 177 -0.94 8.20 25.72
CA ARG A 177 -1.18 9.18 24.64
C ARG A 177 -2.45 8.90 23.83
N HIS A 178 -2.95 7.66 23.84
CA HIS A 178 -4.13 7.22 23.10
C HIS A 178 -5.39 7.15 23.95
N LEU A 179 -5.33 7.34 25.28
CA LEU A 179 -6.50 7.26 26.17
C LEU A 179 -7.64 8.21 25.79
N LYS A 180 -7.32 9.39 25.25
CA LYS A 180 -8.34 10.32 24.74
C LYS A 180 -9.16 9.68 23.62
N ASN A 181 -8.51 8.95 22.70
CA ASN A 181 -9.18 8.29 21.59
C ASN A 181 -10.04 7.12 22.10
N VAL A 182 -9.54 6.36 23.08
CA VAL A 182 -10.28 5.27 23.74
C VAL A 182 -11.61 5.78 24.30
N ASN A 183 -11.59 6.92 25.00
CA ASN A 183 -12.80 7.53 25.56
C ASN A 183 -13.81 7.97 24.48
N VAL A 184 -13.33 8.51 23.35
CA VAL A 184 -14.19 8.89 22.22
C VAL A 184 -14.84 7.65 21.61
N VAL A 185 -14.07 6.59 21.38
CA VAL A 185 -14.60 5.35 20.78
C VAL A 185 -15.60 4.68 21.72
N ARG A 186 -15.34 4.65 23.03
CA ARG A 186 -16.29 4.12 24.04
C ARG A 186 -17.64 4.84 24.07
N ALA A 187 -17.68 6.11 23.68
CA ALA A 187 -18.91 6.88 23.64
C ALA A 187 -19.81 6.52 22.45
N ILE A 188 -19.33 5.73 21.49
CA ILE A 188 -20.05 5.35 20.28
C ILE A 188 -20.47 3.89 20.39
N ASP A 189 -21.76 3.60 20.22
CA ASP A 189 -22.26 2.23 20.10
C ASP A 189 -22.00 1.69 18.69
N LEU A 190 -20.75 1.30 18.43
CA LEU A 190 -20.34 0.75 17.13
C LEU A 190 -21.14 -0.49 16.72
N GLY A 191 -21.61 -1.28 17.69
CA GLY A 191 -22.45 -2.44 17.43
C GLY A 191 -23.83 -2.05 16.91
N HIS A 192 -24.41 -0.98 17.45
CA HIS A 192 -25.63 -0.38 16.93
C HIS A 192 -25.43 0.22 15.53
N GLU A 193 -24.36 1.00 15.32
CA GLU A 193 -24.05 1.62 14.02
C GLU A 193 -23.91 0.59 12.89
N ILE A 194 -23.20 -0.52 13.15
CA ILE A 194 -23.05 -1.61 12.17
C ILE A 194 -24.40 -2.28 11.88
N LYS A 195 -25.25 -2.48 12.90
CA LYS A 195 -26.60 -3.04 12.71
C LYS A 195 -27.51 -2.09 11.95
N TRP A 196 -27.41 -0.79 12.18
CA TRP A 196 -28.19 0.24 11.48
C TRP A 196 -27.81 0.32 10.00
N PHE A 197 -26.52 0.14 9.67
CA PHE A 197 -26.03 0.18 8.30
C PHE A 197 -26.44 -1.04 7.46
N ARG A 198 -26.82 -2.16 8.10
CA ARG A 198 -27.16 -3.44 7.46
C ARG A 198 -28.63 -3.55 7.10
#